data_AF-A0A915TZ45-F1
#
_entry.id   AF-A0A915TZ45-F1
#
_cell.length_a   1.000
_cell.length_b   1.000
_cell.length_c   1.000
_cell.angle_alpha   90.00
_cell.angle_beta   90.00
_cell.angle_gamma   90.00
#
_symmetry.space_group_name_H-M   'P 1'
#
loop_
_entity.id
_entity.type
_entity.pdbx_description
1 polymer ?
#
loop_
_entity_poly.entity_id
_entity_poly.type
_entity_poly.pdbx_seq_one_letter_code
_entity_poly.pdbx_strand_id
1 'polypeptide(L)'
;MIMNGYTNQYLTNQIASATPEQLLLMLYDGAIRFTTLAVKAIESNDIPKRAYYINKASAIISELDATLDHDQDANLAENLDALYHYMLKEFMNANKDNDPEPLKAIIKMLKELRETWAEAIALAKNEQVEPASQNLDSDPAPGHTKIAAAL
;
A
#
# COMPACT_ATOMS: atom_id res chain seq x y z
N MET A 1 34.46 8.31 -8.46
CA MET A 1 33.51 7.97 -9.55
C MET A 1 32.18 8.60 -9.20
N ILE A 2 31.81 9.67 -9.91
CA ILE A 2 30.59 10.46 -9.68
C ILE A 2 29.44 9.74 -10.37
N MET A 3 28.45 9.25 -9.62
CA MET A 3 27.05 9.09 -10.05
C MET A 3 26.20 8.51 -8.89
N ASN A 4 25.55 9.37 -8.10
CA ASN A 4 24.41 8.99 -7.24
C ASN A 4 23.42 10.17 -7.01
N GLY A 5 23.55 11.29 -7.74
CA GLY A 5 22.70 12.47 -7.55
C GLY A 5 21.37 12.44 -8.34
N TYR A 6 21.37 11.85 -9.54
CA TYR A 6 20.20 11.90 -10.44
C TYR A 6 19.06 10.97 -10.02
N THR A 7 19.38 9.76 -9.54
CA THR A 7 18.37 8.82 -9.01
C THR A 7 17.73 9.35 -7.73
N ASN A 8 18.50 10.10 -6.92
CA ASN A 8 18.00 10.70 -5.69
C ASN A 8 17.01 11.83 -6.00
N GLN A 9 17.36 12.79 -6.86
CA GLN A 9 16.45 13.89 -7.22
C GLN A 9 15.12 13.43 -7.85
N TYR A 10 15.14 12.43 -8.73
CA TYR A 10 13.91 11.90 -9.33
C TYR A 10 13.01 11.21 -8.30
N LEU A 11 13.61 10.45 -7.37
CA LEU A 11 12.88 9.82 -6.28
C LEU A 11 12.35 10.87 -5.29
N THR A 12 13.15 11.89 -4.95
CA THR A 12 12.75 13.00 -4.09
C THR A 12 11.56 13.74 -4.67
N ASN A 13 11.59 14.07 -5.96
CA ASN A 13 10.48 14.77 -6.61
C ASN A 13 9.20 13.93 -6.63
N GLN A 14 9.30 12.61 -6.90
CA GLN A 14 8.14 11.73 -6.83
C GLN A 14 7.54 11.67 -5.43
N ILE A 15 8.37 11.50 -4.40
CA ILE A 15 7.92 11.49 -2.99
C ILE A 15 7.25 12.83 -2.63
N ALA A 16 7.84 13.96 -3.04
CA ALA A 16 7.33 15.29 -2.73
C ALA A 16 5.95 15.57 -3.34
N SER A 17 5.62 14.94 -4.46
CA SER A 17 4.33 15.08 -5.15
C SER A 17 3.35 13.92 -4.90
N ALA A 18 3.76 12.90 -4.16
CA ALA A 18 2.95 11.70 -3.98
C ALA A 18 1.80 11.94 -3.00
N THR A 19 0.62 11.42 -3.33
CA THR A 19 -0.50 11.36 -2.38
C THR A 19 -0.22 10.35 -1.26
N PRO A 20 -0.90 10.41 -0.10
CA PRO A 20 -0.73 9.43 0.96
C PRO A 20 -0.89 7.98 0.50
N GLU A 21 -1.85 7.71 -0.40
CA GLU A 21 -2.09 6.39 -0.97
C GLU A 21 -0.93 5.94 -1.87
N GLN A 22 -0.35 6.87 -2.63
CA GLN A 22 0.84 6.58 -3.44
C GLN A 22 2.06 6.31 -2.56
N LEU A 23 2.25 7.06 -1.47
CA LEU A 23 3.32 6.83 -0.51
C LEU A 23 3.20 5.45 0.14
N LEU A 24 1.98 5.03 0.51
CA LEU A 24 1.72 3.68 1.03
C LEU A 24 2.19 2.60 0.04
N LEU A 25 1.77 2.68 -1.22
CA LEU A 25 2.19 1.71 -2.24
C LEU A 25 3.72 1.75 -2.48
N MET A 26 4.33 2.93 -2.44
CA MET A 26 5.79 3.09 -2.57
C MET A 26 6.55 2.47 -1.39
N LEU A 27 6.01 2.51 -0.17
CA LEU A 27 6.58 1.82 1.00
C LEU A 27 6.58 0.31 0.76
N TYR A 28 5.44 -0.27 0.36
CA TYR A 28 5.37 -1.69 0.01
C TYR A 28 6.34 -2.06 -1.12
N ASP A 29 6.42 -1.27 -2.19
CA ASP A 29 7.38 -1.47 -3.28
C ASP A 29 8.83 -1.43 -2.78
N GLY A 30 9.12 -0.52 -1.84
CA GLY A 30 10.40 -0.44 -1.15
C GLY A 30 10.73 -1.70 -0.34
N ALA A 31 9.79 -2.17 0.48
CA ALA A 31 9.93 -3.37 1.31
C ALA A 31 10.14 -4.62 0.46
N ILE A 32 9.35 -4.81 -0.61
CA ILE A 32 9.49 -5.92 -1.56
C ILE A 32 10.87 -5.88 -2.22
N ARG A 33 11.31 -4.71 -2.69
CA ARG A 33 12.61 -4.54 -3.34
C ARG A 33 13.76 -4.88 -2.39
N PHE A 34 13.77 -4.32 -1.18
CA PHE A 34 14.84 -4.58 -0.21
C PHE A 34 14.86 -6.04 0.24
N THR A 35 13.70 -6.65 0.48
CA THR A 35 13.63 -8.07 0.83
C THR A 35 14.15 -8.96 -0.31
N THR A 36 13.81 -8.63 -1.56
CA THR A 36 14.35 -9.32 -2.75
C THR A 36 15.87 -9.19 -2.86
N LEU A 37 16.42 -8.01 -2.55
CA LEU A 37 17.87 -7.79 -2.55
C LEU A 37 18.56 -8.54 -1.40
N ALA A 38 17.91 -8.68 -0.25
CA ALA A 38 18.38 -9.50 0.85
C ALA A 38 18.47 -10.99 0.47
N VAL A 39 17.45 -11.54 -0.21
CA VAL A 39 17.49 -12.91 -0.76
C VAL A 39 18.70 -13.11 -1.66
N LYS A 40 18.92 -12.20 -2.62
CA LYS A 40 20.09 -12.27 -3.52
C LYS A 40 21.42 -12.17 -2.77
N ALA A 41 21.48 -11.38 -1.70
CA ALA A 41 22.67 -11.26 -0.87
C ALA A 41 22.96 -12.56 -0.10
N ILE A 42 21.93 -13.25 0.40
CA ILE A 42 22.07 -14.59 1.00
C ILE A 42 22.60 -15.59 -0.02
N GLU A 43 21.97 -15.65 -1.20
CA GLU A 43 22.35 -16.58 -2.28
C GLU A 43 23.79 -16.37 -2.77
N SER A 44 24.31 -15.14 -2.67
CA SER A 44 25.68 -14.78 -3.02
C SER A 44 26.66 -14.81 -1.84
N ASN A 45 26.22 -15.21 -0.64
CA ASN A 45 26.99 -15.18 0.61
C ASN A 45 27.55 -13.79 0.98
N ASP A 46 26.90 -12.70 0.54
CA ASP A 46 27.25 -11.32 0.87
C ASP A 46 26.59 -10.89 2.19
N ILE A 47 27.23 -11.27 3.30
CA ILE A 47 26.75 -11.01 4.66
C ILE A 47 26.51 -9.50 4.93
N PRO A 48 27.44 -8.58 4.58
CA PRO A 48 27.20 -7.15 4.79
C PRO A 48 25.98 -6.63 4.03
N LYS A 49 25.80 -7.01 2.76
CA LYS A 49 24.62 -6.58 2.00
C LYS A 49 23.33 -7.21 2.51
N ARG A 50 23.37 -8.47 2.94
CA ARG A 50 22.22 -9.14 3.57
C ARG A 50 21.72 -8.32 4.76
N ALA A 51 22.60 -8.04 5.73
CA ALA A 51 22.25 -7.27 6.91
C ALA A 51 21.74 -5.86 6.55
N TYR A 52 22.40 -5.20 5.60
CA TYR A 52 21.98 -3.88 5.13
C TYR A 52 20.56 -3.88 4.55
N TYR A 53 20.25 -4.81 3.64
CA TYR A 53 18.93 -4.87 3.00
C TYR A 53 17.83 -5.34 3.94
N ILE A 54 18.13 -6.27 4.86
CA ILE A 54 17.18 -6.68 5.90
C ILE A 54 16.83 -5.49 6.82
N ASN A 55 17.82 -4.69 7.23
CA ASN A 55 17.57 -3.50 8.04
C ASN A 55 16.72 -2.45 7.29
N LYS A 56 16.97 -2.27 5.98
CA LYS A 56 16.17 -1.37 5.15
C LYS A 56 14.72 -1.84 5.00
N ALA A 57 14.48 -3.13 4.80
CA ALA A 57 13.13 -3.69 4.76
C ALA A 57 12.44 -3.56 6.12
N SER A 58 13.12 -3.92 7.21
CA SER A 58 12.59 -3.85 8.58
C SER A 58 12.19 -2.43 8.98
N ALA A 59 12.97 -1.42 8.59
CA ALA A 59 12.63 -0.03 8.85
C ALA A 59 11.32 0.40 8.15
N ILE A 60 11.07 -0.08 6.94
CA ILE A 60 9.81 0.20 6.24
C ILE A 60 8.64 -0.50 6.93
N ILE A 61 8.80 -1.77 7.31
CA ILE A 61 7.73 -2.50 8.02
C ILE A 61 7.42 -1.84 9.37
N SER A 62 8.45 -1.39 10.10
CA SER A 62 8.25 -0.66 11.36
C SER A 62 7.53 0.67 11.17
N GLU A 63 7.79 1.37 10.06
CA GLU A 63 7.08 2.60 9.72
C GLU A 63 5.61 2.32 9.37
N LEU A 64 5.35 1.30 8.55
CA LEU A 64 3.98 0.89 8.22
C LEU A 64 3.17 0.56 9.48
N ASP A 65 3.78 -0.21 10.39
CA ASP A 65 3.21 -0.58 11.68
C ASP A 65 2.91 0.65 12.56
N ALA A 66 3.88 1.56 12.70
CA ALA A 66 3.72 2.78 13.48
C ALA A 66 2.66 3.76 12.93
N THR A 67 2.28 3.61 11.66
CA THR A 67 1.27 4.45 10.99
C THR A 67 -0.13 3.82 10.96
N LEU A 68 -0.33 2.65 11.56
CA LEU A 68 -1.65 2.03 11.64
C LEU A 68 -2.60 2.88 12.49
N ASP A 69 -3.76 3.18 11.93
CA ASP A 69 -4.84 3.88 12.63
C ASP A 69 -5.76 2.84 13.30
N HIS A 70 -5.57 2.66 14.60
CA HIS A 70 -6.36 1.72 15.41
C HIS A 70 -7.77 2.23 15.74
N ASP A 71 -8.07 3.51 15.47
CA ASP A 71 -9.36 4.11 15.80
C ASP A 71 -10.40 3.91 14.68
N GLN A 72 -9.97 3.73 13.43
CA GLN A 72 -10.87 3.56 12.27
C GLN A 72 -11.41 2.13 12.14
N ASP A 73 -10.53 1.13 12.20
CA ASP A 73 -10.90 -0.29 12.21
C ASP A 73 -9.90 -1.08 13.05
N ALA A 74 -10.24 -1.25 14.32
CA ALA A 74 -9.40 -1.95 15.29
C ALA A 74 -9.07 -3.39 14.89
N ASN A 75 -10.01 -4.11 14.26
CA ASN A 75 -9.78 -5.50 13.85
C ASN A 75 -8.78 -5.57 12.69
N LEU A 76 -8.92 -4.67 11.70
CA LEU A 76 -7.96 -4.60 10.60
C LEU A 76 -6.57 -4.21 11.11
N ALA A 77 -6.50 -3.19 11.98
CA ALA A 77 -5.26 -2.72 12.54
C ALA A 77 -4.55 -3.82 13.36
N GLU A 78 -5.26 -4.56 14.22
CA GLU A 78 -4.70 -5.68 14.98
C GLU A 78 -4.17 -6.81 14.07
N ASN A 79 -4.87 -7.12 12.97
CA ASN A 79 -4.42 -8.14 12.03
C ASN A 79 -3.15 -7.71 11.27
N LEU A 80 -3.07 -6.44 10.88
CA LEU A 80 -1.89 -5.89 10.20
C LEU A 80 -0.69 -5.80 11.15
N ASP A 81 -0.90 -5.32 12.38
CA ASP A 81 0.12 -5.29 13.43
C ASP A 81 0.73 -6.67 13.65
N ALA A 82 -0.12 -7.70 13.83
CA ALA A 82 0.35 -9.07 14.03
C ALA A 82 1.17 -9.58 12.83
N LEU A 83 0.75 -9.24 11.61
CA LEU A 83 1.43 -9.64 10.38
C LEU A 83 2.78 -8.93 10.23
N TYR A 84 2.86 -7.63 10.53
CA TYR A 84 4.10 -6.87 10.49
C TYR A 84 5.09 -7.33 11.56
N HIS A 85 4.63 -7.59 12.78
CA HIS A 85 5.45 -8.19 13.83
C HIS A 85 6.00 -9.56 13.44
N TYR A 86 5.20 -10.40 12.79
CA TYR A 86 5.65 -11.67 12.24
C TYR A 86 6.76 -11.47 11.18
N MET A 87 6.59 -10.53 10.23
CA MET A 87 7.61 -10.24 9.22
C MET A 87 8.93 -9.76 9.86
N LEU A 88 8.86 -8.88 10.85
CA LEU A 88 10.04 -8.39 11.58
C LEU A 88 10.81 -9.52 12.27
N LYS A 89 10.09 -10.46 12.89
CA LYS A 89 10.70 -11.65 13.50
C LYS A 89 11.38 -12.53 12.44
N GLU A 90 10.73 -12.77 11.31
CA GLU A 90 11.29 -13.59 10.24
C GLU A 90 12.48 -12.94 9.55
N PHE A 91 12.54 -11.61 9.46
CA PHE A 91 13.74 -10.89 9.05
C PHE A 91 14.93 -11.16 9.97
N MET A 92 14.71 -11.18 11.29
CA MET A 92 15.75 -11.51 12.26
C MET A 92 16.22 -12.97 12.12
N ASN A 93 15.27 -13.90 11.97
CA ASN A 93 15.57 -15.33 11.77
C ASN A 93 16.39 -15.55 10.50
N ALA A 94 15.94 -15.03 9.37
CA ALA A 94 16.63 -15.14 8.09
C ALA A 94 18.05 -14.54 8.15
N ASN A 95 18.24 -13.41 8.85
CA ASN A 95 19.56 -12.83 9.01
C ASN A 95 20.49 -13.69 9.88
N LYS A 96 19.96 -14.27 10.96
CA LYS A 96 20.71 -15.12 11.89
C LYS A 96 21.10 -16.44 11.24
N ASP A 97 20.15 -17.09 10.59
CA ASP A 97 20.30 -18.45 10.08
C ASP A 97 20.84 -18.48 8.63
N ASN A 98 20.97 -17.32 7.99
CA ASN A 98 21.37 -17.17 6.59
C ASN A 98 20.49 -17.98 5.63
N ASP A 99 19.19 -18.05 5.93
CA ASP A 99 18.19 -18.78 5.16
C ASP A 99 17.34 -17.80 4.33
N PRO A 100 17.26 -17.95 2.99
CA PRO A 100 16.46 -17.06 2.16
C PRO A 100 14.96 -17.41 2.15
N GLU A 101 14.55 -18.61 2.60
CA GLU A 101 13.16 -19.06 2.47
C GLU A 101 12.14 -18.20 3.24
N PRO A 102 12.39 -17.78 4.50
CA PRO A 102 11.51 -16.86 5.20
C PRO A 102 11.30 -15.54 4.45
N LEU A 103 12.37 -15.01 3.84
CA LEU A 103 12.30 -13.77 3.07
C LEU A 103 11.46 -13.92 1.79
N LYS A 104 11.52 -15.08 1.13
CA LYS A 104 10.68 -15.38 -0.05
C LYS A 104 9.20 -15.43 0.32
N ALA A 105 8.87 -16.01 1.48
CA ALA A 105 7.51 -15.99 2.00
C ALA A 105 7.04 -14.56 2.28
N ILE A 106 7.86 -13.74 2.94
CA ILE A 106 7.55 -12.32 3.19
C ILE A 106 7.33 -11.54 1.89
N ILE A 107 8.15 -11.76 0.85
CA ILE A 107 7.96 -11.12 -0.46
C ILE A 107 6.58 -11.42 -1.02
N LYS A 108 6.09 -12.65 -0.89
CA LYS A 108 4.76 -13.04 -1.36
C LYS A 108 3.67 -12.29 -0.59
N MET A 109 3.74 -12.30 0.74
CA MET A 109 2.79 -11.58 1.61
C MET A 109 2.76 -10.07 1.31
N LEU A 110 3.93 -9.45 1.16
CA LEU A 110 4.02 -8.03 0.82
C LEU A 110 3.41 -7.70 -0.54
N LYS A 111 3.55 -8.58 -1.53
CA LYS A 111 2.92 -8.41 -2.85
C LYS A 111 1.40 -8.49 -2.76
N GLU A 112 0.88 -9.49 -2.07
CA GLU A 112 -0.57 -9.66 -1.87
C GLU A 112 -1.19 -8.46 -1.14
N LEU A 113 -0.54 -7.97 -0.08
CA LEU A 113 -0.98 -6.75 0.62
C LEU A 113 -0.94 -5.53 -0.30
N ARG A 114 0.15 -5.35 -1.04
CA ARG A 114 0.32 -4.21 -1.97
C ARG A 114 -0.73 -4.21 -3.07
N GLU A 115 -1.06 -5.37 -3.62
CA GLU A 115 -2.13 -5.54 -4.60
C GLU A 115 -3.49 -5.22 -3.98
N THR A 116 -3.76 -5.73 -2.79
CA THR A 116 -5.00 -5.47 -2.04
C THR A 116 -5.21 -3.98 -1.78
N TRP A 117 -4.17 -3.27 -1.32
CA TRP A 117 -4.24 -1.82 -1.13
C TRP A 117 -4.44 -1.06 -2.43
N ALA A 118 -3.77 -1.47 -3.51
CA ALA A 118 -3.93 -0.83 -4.81
C ALA A 118 -5.38 -0.96 -5.33
N GLU A 119 -6.00 -2.12 -5.16
CA GLU A 119 -7.40 -2.37 -5.50
C GLU A 119 -8.35 -1.51 -4.64
N ALA A 120 -8.15 -1.50 -3.32
CA ALA A 120 -8.97 -0.69 -2.41
C ALA A 120 -8.92 0.81 -2.75
N ILE A 121 -7.72 1.34 -3.04
CA ILE A 121 -7.52 2.73 -3.47
C ILE A 121 -8.24 3.01 -4.79
N ALA A 122 -8.23 2.06 -5.74
CA ALA A 122 -8.91 2.20 -7.02
C ALA A 122 -10.44 2.22 -6.86
N LEU A 123 -10.99 1.34 -6.02
CA LEU A 123 -12.43 1.29 -5.72
C LEU A 123 -12.90 2.59 -5.05
N ALA A 124 -12.18 3.06 -4.03
CA ALA A 124 -12.50 4.30 -3.33
C ALA A 124 -12.50 5.53 -4.28
N LYS A 125 -11.62 5.54 -5.29
CA LYS A 125 -11.62 6.61 -6.31
C LYS A 125 -12.80 6.52 -7.26
N ASN A 126 -13.23 5.31 -7.64
CA ASN A 126 -14.36 5.12 -8.54
C ASN A 126 -15.70 5.51 -7.89
N GLU A 127 -15.87 5.20 -6.60
CA GLU A 127 -17.08 5.58 -5.83
C GLU A 127 -17.23 7.11 -5.68
N GLN A 128 -16.12 7.86 -5.68
CA GLN A 128 -16.16 9.33 -5.61
C GLN A 128 -16.53 10.01 -6.94
N VAL A 129 -16.52 9.28 -8.07
CA VAL A 129 -16.82 9.82 -9.41
C VAL A 129 -18.31 9.66 -9.77
N GLU A 130 -19.07 8.82 -9.08
CA GLU A 130 -20.54 8.71 -9.21
C GLU A 130 -21.26 9.35 -8.03
N PRO A 131 -21.55 10.68 -8.06
CA PRO A 131 -22.96 11.07 -8.16
C PRO A 131 -23.17 12.48 -8.76
N ALA A 132 -23.42 12.63 -10.07
CA ALA A 132 -23.95 13.90 -10.61
C ALA A 132 -24.58 13.84 -12.04
N SER A 133 -24.99 12.69 -12.56
CA SER A 133 -25.51 12.62 -13.94
C SER A 133 -26.65 11.62 -14.11
N GLN A 134 -27.74 11.75 -13.35
CA GLN A 134 -29.06 11.25 -13.74
C GLN A 134 -30.11 11.73 -12.72
N ASN A 135 -30.65 12.93 -12.95
CA ASN A 135 -32.02 13.35 -12.63
C ASN A 135 -32.21 14.80 -13.09
N LEU A 136 -32.20 14.99 -14.42
CA LEU A 136 -32.74 16.17 -15.09
C LEU A 136 -33.63 15.68 -16.23
N ASP A 137 -34.76 15.07 -15.88
CA ASP A 137 -35.92 15.04 -16.76
C ASP A 137 -37.18 14.83 -15.90
N SER A 138 -37.58 15.89 -15.21
CA SER A 138 -38.97 16.08 -14.83
C SER A 138 -39.70 16.67 -16.03
N ASP A 139 -40.33 15.82 -16.84
CA ASP A 139 -41.37 16.28 -17.77
C ASP A 139 -42.75 15.88 -17.21
N PRO A 140 -43.55 16.83 -16.72
CA PRO A 140 -44.96 16.61 -16.53
C PRO A 140 -45.75 17.37 -17.60
N ALA A 141 -46.16 16.69 -18.67
CA ALA A 141 -47.33 17.09 -19.44
C ALA A 141 -47.99 15.86 -20.08
N PRO A 142 -49.32 15.72 -19.95
CA PRO A 142 -50.16 16.47 -20.87
C PRO A 142 -51.33 17.17 -20.20
N GLY A 143 -51.66 18.35 -20.73
CA GLY A 143 -52.83 19.11 -20.32
C GLY A 143 -54.14 18.42 -20.69
N HIS A 144 -55.07 18.37 -19.74
CA HIS A 144 -56.51 18.46 -20.03
C HIS A 144 -57.17 19.45 -19.08
N THR A 145 -57.48 20.60 -19.64
CA THR A 145 -58.63 21.50 -19.44
C THR A 145 -59.71 21.05 -18.43
N LYS A 146 -59.78 21.81 -17.33
CA LYS A 146 -60.94 22.37 -16.61
C LYS A 146 -62.08 21.47 -16.01
N ILE A 147 -62.67 22.08 -14.97
CA ILE A 147 -64.09 22.14 -14.53
C ILE A 147 -64.54 21.23 -13.36
N ALA A 148 -64.63 21.87 -12.19
CA ALA A 148 -65.73 21.90 -11.19
C ALA A 148 -66.22 20.66 -10.40
N ALA A 149 -66.79 21.04 -9.25
CA ALA A 149 -67.74 20.35 -8.39
C ALA A 149 -67.16 19.22 -7.51
N ALA A 150 -67.52 19.05 -6.25
CA ALA A 150 -68.34 19.79 -5.30
C ALA A 150 -68.14 19.07 -3.95
N LEU A 151 -68.30 19.83 -2.86
CA LEU A 151 -68.41 19.40 -1.45
C LEU A 151 -67.11 18.98 -0.73
#